data_AF-A0A536DXK0-F1
#
_entry.id   AF-A0A536DXK0-F1
#
_cell.length_a   1.000
_cell.length_b   1.000
_cell.length_c   1.000
_cell.angle_alpha   90.00
_cell.angle_beta   90.00
_cell.angle_gamma   90.00
#
_symmetry.space_group_name_H-M   'P 1'
#
loop_
_entity.id
_entity.type
_entity.pdbx_description
1 polymer ?
#
loop_
_entity_poly.entity_id
_entity_poly.type
_entity_poly.pdbx_seq_one_letter_code
_entity_poly.pdbx_strand_id
1 'polypeptide(L)'
;MRRAGKQGCVGYVGSLVRRLTFVTLRPLAAQSARVVVAFNEGQQTHTLTIDALGVDREFPPSDTQEFSLPLKKAGEFKVYCRFHRDNGMTATLKVSE
;
A
#
# COMPACT_ATOMS: atom_id res chain seq x y z
N MET A 1 20.44 12.78 27.73
CA MET A 1 19.84 11.43 27.61
C MET A 1 18.92 11.45 26.37
N ARG A 2 19.31 10.73 25.31
CA ARG A 2 18.68 10.83 23.98
C ARG A 2 17.41 9.97 23.95
N ARG A 3 16.23 10.59 23.80
CA ARG A 3 14.99 9.86 23.51
C ARG A 3 15.08 9.30 22.10
N ALA A 4 15.14 7.97 22.00
CA ALA A 4 15.09 7.24 20.75
C ALA A 4 13.73 7.50 20.07
N GLY A 5 13.76 8.25 18.97
CA GLY A 5 12.63 8.35 18.05
C GLY A 5 12.44 7.00 17.37
N LYS A 6 11.41 6.25 17.77
CA LYS A 6 10.96 5.08 17.03
C LYS A 6 10.29 5.58 15.75
N GLN A 7 11.08 5.62 14.67
CA GLN A 7 10.60 5.79 13.31
C GLN A 7 9.52 4.74 13.05
N GLY A 8 8.26 5.17 12.97
CA GLY A 8 7.22 4.35 12.38
C GLY A 8 7.58 4.17 10.92
N CYS A 9 7.73 2.93 10.45
CA CYS A 9 7.92 2.63 9.04
C CYS A 9 6.65 3.09 8.30
N VAL A 10 6.63 4.34 7.84
CA VAL A 10 5.58 4.89 6.98
C VAL A 10 5.91 4.41 5.57
N GLY A 11 5.22 3.35 5.13
CA GLY A 11 5.29 2.90 3.75
C GLY A 11 4.52 3.87 2.87
N TYR A 12 5.20 4.84 2.27
CA TYR A 12 4.57 5.77 1.32
C TYR A 12 4.49 5.09 -0.04
N VAL A 13 3.30 4.66 -0.46
CA VAL A 13 3.01 4.40 -1.86
C VAL A 13 2.81 5.76 -2.50
N GLY A 14 3.79 6.23 -3.28
CA GLY A 14 3.68 7.51 -3.98
C GLY A 14 2.33 7.67 -4.67
N SER A 15 1.76 8.88 -4.60
CA SER A 15 0.42 9.36 -5.01
C SER A 15 0.01 9.11 -6.49
N LEU A 16 0.36 7.97 -7.08
CA LEU A 16 0.34 7.73 -8.53
C LEU A 16 -0.51 6.54 -9.00
N VAL A 17 -1.30 5.90 -8.12
CA VAL A 17 -2.57 5.32 -8.55
C VAL A 17 -3.55 6.49 -8.56
N ARG A 18 -3.78 7.06 -9.73
CA ARG A 18 -4.59 8.27 -10.00
C ARG A 18 -5.97 8.14 -9.31
N ARG A 19 -6.05 8.50 -8.02
CA ARG A 19 -7.19 8.42 -7.06
C ARG A 19 -7.36 7.16 -6.16
N LEU A 20 -6.30 6.40 -5.84
CA LEU A 20 -6.30 5.62 -4.59
C LEU A 20 -5.44 6.33 -3.55
N THR A 21 -6.03 6.60 -2.38
CA THR A 21 -5.29 7.08 -1.22
C THR A 21 -5.02 5.91 -0.27
N PHE A 22 -3.74 5.71 0.04
CA PHE A 22 -3.31 4.72 1.02
C PHE A 22 -3.13 5.42 2.37
N VAL A 23 -3.87 4.97 3.37
CA VAL A 23 -3.68 5.37 4.75
C VAL A 23 -2.99 4.20 5.44
N THR A 24 -1.66 4.22 5.52
CA THR A 24 -0.93 3.20 6.26
C THR A 24 -1.26 3.32 7.76
N LEU A 25 -2.01 2.36 8.28
CA LEU A 25 -2.21 2.21 9.72
C LEU A 25 -1.19 1.24 10.33
N ARG A 26 -0.80 1.61 11.54
CA ARG A 26 0.14 1.02 12.50
C ARG A 26 0.72 -0.38 12.20
N PRO A 27 2.04 -0.56 12.37
CA PRO A 27 2.58 -1.90 12.58
C PRO A 27 2.02 -2.49 13.88
N LEU A 28 1.35 -3.64 13.78
CA LEU A 28 1.10 -4.48 14.95
C LEU A 28 2.46 -5.09 15.32
N ALA A 29 3.09 -4.55 16.36
CA ALA A 29 4.36 -5.06 16.87
C ALA A 29 4.25 -6.59 17.06
N ALA A 30 5.17 -7.32 16.43
CA ALA A 30 5.46 -8.77 16.54
C ALA A 30 5.24 -9.65 15.30
N GLN A 31 4.73 -9.16 14.16
CA GLN A 31 4.48 -10.04 13.00
C GLN A 31 5.02 -9.45 11.69
N SER A 32 5.62 -10.29 10.85
CA SER A 32 6.12 -10.00 9.49
C SER A 32 5.02 -9.62 8.48
N ALA A 33 3.79 -9.45 8.95
CA ALA A 33 2.67 -8.92 8.20
C ALA A 33 2.41 -7.48 8.63
N ARG A 34 2.38 -6.56 7.66
CA ARG A 34 1.99 -5.16 7.91
C ARG A 34 0.55 -4.97 7.47
N VAL A 35 -0.30 -4.51 8.38
CA VAL A 35 -1.67 -4.14 8.06
C VAL A 35 -1.66 -2.81 7.30
N VAL A 36 -2.47 -2.72 6.26
CA VAL A 36 -2.63 -1.53 5.42
C VAL A 36 -4.11 -1.26 5.26
N VAL A 37 -4.48 0.03 5.34
CA VAL A 37 -5.81 0.49 4.96
C VAL A 37 -5.69 1.24 3.63
N ALA A 38 -6.51 0.85 2.67
CA ALA A 38 -6.57 1.49 1.36
C ALA A 38 -7.99 1.98 1.09
N PHE A 39 -8.09 3.16 0.50
CA PHE A 39 -9.34 3.80 0.13
C PHE A 39 -9.32 4.21 -1.33
N ASN A 40 -10.43 3.95 -2.04
CA ASN A 40 -10.61 4.40 -3.41
C ASN A 40 -11.38 5.74 -3.45
N GLU A 41 -10.67 6.83 -3.70
CA GLU A 41 -11.23 8.17 -3.92
C GLU A 41 -11.72 8.38 -5.37
N GLY A 42 -11.52 7.38 -6.23
CA GLY A 42 -11.97 7.36 -7.61
C GLY A 42 -13.49 7.16 -7.73
N GLN A 43 -13.99 7.53 -8.91
CA GLN A 43 -15.39 7.25 -9.31
C GLN A 43 -15.55 5.89 -10.02
N GLN A 44 -14.44 5.19 -10.24
CA GLN A 44 -14.40 3.89 -10.90
C GLN A 44 -13.77 2.85 -9.97
N THR A 45 -14.11 1.58 -10.18
CA THR A 45 -13.43 0.48 -9.51
C THR A 45 -11.96 0.45 -9.92
N HIS A 46 -11.07 0.29 -8.95
CA HIS A 46 -9.65 0.15 -9.17
C HIS A 46 -9.09 -1.07 -8.45
N THR A 47 -7.88 -1.48 -8.83
CA THR A 47 -7.16 -2.53 -8.11
C THR A 47 -5.93 -1.96 -7.42
N LEU A 48 -5.59 -2.53 -6.28
CA LEU A 48 -4.22 -2.55 -5.79
C LEU A 48 -3.66 -3.93 -6.10
N THR A 49 -2.67 -3.97 -6.99
CA THR A 49 -1.99 -5.20 -7.39
C THR A 49 -0.49 -5.07 -7.14
N ILE A 50 0.09 -6.06 -6.45
CA ILE A 50 1.51 -6.18 -6.13
C ILE A 50 1.94 -7.62 -6.36
N ASP A 51 2.46 -7.92 -7.55
CA ASP A 51 2.83 -9.28 -7.96
C ASP A 51 3.84 -9.93 -7.00
N ALA A 52 4.85 -9.16 -6.59
CA ALA A 52 5.92 -9.64 -5.69
C ALA A 52 5.42 -10.05 -4.30
N LEU A 53 4.22 -9.63 -3.91
CA LEU A 53 3.58 -9.97 -2.64
C LEU A 53 2.34 -10.86 -2.83
N GLY A 54 1.98 -11.22 -4.06
CA GLY A 54 0.75 -11.96 -4.36
C GLY A 54 -0.53 -11.23 -3.97
N VAL A 55 -0.50 -9.89 -3.94
CA VAL A 55 -1.65 -9.07 -3.56
C VAL A 55 -2.38 -8.63 -4.82
N ASP A 56 -3.68 -8.91 -4.88
CA ASP A 56 -4.58 -8.36 -5.89
C ASP A 56 -5.95 -8.13 -5.24
N ARG A 57 -6.35 -6.86 -5.13
CA ARG A 57 -7.57 -6.44 -4.43
C ARG A 57 -8.31 -5.42 -5.27
N GLU A 58 -9.61 -5.59 -5.41
CA GLU A 58 -10.51 -4.65 -6.07
C GLU A 58 -11.19 -3.74 -5.06
N PHE A 59 -11.24 -2.45 -5.37
CA PHE A 59 -11.83 -1.40 -4.54
C PHE A 59 -12.89 -0.69 -5.37
N PRO A 60 -14.19 -0.90 -5.09
CA PRO A 60 -15.26 -0.07 -5.63
C PRO A 60 -15.05 1.43 -5.29
N PRO A 61 -15.75 2.34 -5.97
CA PRO A 61 -15.72 3.76 -5.64
C PRO A 61 -16.11 3.99 -4.18
N SER A 62 -15.36 4.85 -3.47
CA SER A 62 -15.59 5.19 -2.05
C SER A 62 -15.56 3.99 -1.08
N ASP A 63 -14.91 2.89 -1.46
CA ASP A 63 -14.71 1.74 -0.58
C ASP A 63 -13.37 1.81 0.17
N THR A 64 -13.40 1.38 1.44
CA THR A 64 -12.23 1.27 2.32
C THR A 64 -12.02 -0.19 2.69
N GLN A 65 -10.83 -0.73 2.46
CA GLN A 65 -10.48 -2.08 2.90
C GLN A 65 -9.20 -2.08 3.72
N GLU A 66 -9.22 -2.90 4.77
CA GLU A 66 -8.05 -3.22 5.57
C GLU A 66 -7.54 -4.62 5.19
N PHE A 67 -6.24 -4.74 4.93
CA PHE A 67 -5.63 -6.03 4.61
C PHE A 67 -4.17 -6.08 5.01
N SER A 68 -3.66 -7.30 5.19
CA SER A 68 -2.26 -7.54 5.52
C SER A 68 -1.40 -7.73 4.28
N LEU A 69 -0.28 -7.02 4.21
CA LEU A 69 0.79 -7.27 3.26
C LEU A 69 1.79 -8.28 3.84
N PRO A 70 2.11 -9.38 3.12
CA PRO A 70 3.08 -10.39 3.57
C PRO A 70 4.54 -9.90 3.40
N LEU A 71 4.90 -8.81 4.06
CA LEU A 71 6.20 -8.16 3.97
C LEU A 71 7.27 -8.86 4.81
N LYS A 72 7.97 -9.81 4.19
CA LYS A 72 9.09 -10.52 4.85
C LYS A 72 10.37 -9.68 5.00
N LYS A 73 10.54 -8.63 4.18
CA LYS A 73 11.73 -7.77 4.16
C LYS A 73 11.39 -6.35 3.72
N ALA A 74 12.21 -5.39 4.13
CA ALA A 74 12.27 -4.06 3.54
C ALA A 74 12.61 -4.14 2.05
N GLY A 75 12.17 -3.16 1.27
CA GLY A 75 12.37 -3.11 -0.17
C GLY A 75 11.37 -2.22 -0.89
N GLU A 76 11.52 -2.16 -2.20
CA GLU A 76 10.60 -1.45 -3.09
C GLU A 76 9.74 -2.44 -3.86
N PHE A 77 8.43 -2.23 -3.88
CA PHE A 77 7.46 -3.09 -4.55
C PHE A 77 6.65 -2.28 -5.56
N LYS A 78 6.51 -2.80 -6.78
CA LYS A 78 5.67 -2.17 -7.80
C LYS A 78 4.20 -2.39 -7.46
N VAL A 79 3.45 -1.30 -7.40
CA VAL A 79 2.00 -1.27 -7.22
C VAL A 79 1.38 -0.80 -8.52
N TYR A 80 0.29 -1.40 -8.95
CA TYR A 80 -0.44 -0.91 -10.13
C TYR A 80 -1.92 -1.29 -10.07
N CYS A 81 -2.71 -0.60 -10.89
CA CYS A 81 -4.08 -1.00 -11.19
C CYS A 81 -4.12 -1.83 -12.47
N ARG A 82 -4.69 -3.06 -12.45
CA ARG A 82 -4.79 -3.96 -13.61
C ARG A 82 -5.55 -3.32 -14.77
N PHE A 83 -6.56 -2.50 -14.49
CA PHE A 83 -7.38 -1.86 -15.51
C PHE A 83 -6.67 -0.70 -16.24
N HIS A 84 -5.63 -0.12 -15.64
CA HIS A 84 -4.98 1.10 -16.15
C HIS A 84 -3.45 1.03 -16.08
N ARG A 85 -2.87 -0.17 -16.06
CA ARG A 85 -1.43 -0.40 -16.01
C ARG A 85 -0.71 0.31 -17.16
N ASP A 86 -1.25 0.15 -18.36
CA ASP A 86 -0.67 0.73 -19.58
C ASP A 86 -0.94 2.24 -19.70
N ASN A 87 -1.93 2.74 -18.95
CA ASN A 87 -2.23 4.17 -18.81
C ASN A 87 -1.41 4.85 -17.70
N GLY A 88 -0.39 4.17 -17.16
CA GLY A 88 0.54 4.71 -16.18
C GLY A 88 0.02 4.73 -14.75
N MET A 89 -1.08 4.02 -14.45
CA MET A 89 -1.62 3.91 -13.08
C MET A 89 -0.78 2.92 -12.26
N THR A 90 0.46 3.34 -11.98
CA THR A 90 1.50 2.56 -11.31
C THR A 90 2.18 3.42 -10.26
N ALA A 91 2.56 2.83 -9.13
CA ALA A 91 3.30 3.46 -8.05
C ALA A 91 4.36 2.51 -7.50
N THR A 92 5.23 3.02 -6.63
CA THR A 92 6.20 2.22 -5.89
C THR A 92 5.88 2.30 -4.41
N LEU A 93 5.65 1.14 -3.78
CA LEU A 93 5.59 0.99 -2.34
C LEU A 93 7.01 0.82 -1.82
N LYS A 94 7.52 1.79 -1.06
CA LYS A 94 8.80 1.65 -0.36
C LYS A 94 8.54 1.21 1.08
N VAL A 95 9.22 0.15 1.49
CA VAL A 95 9.20 -0.39 2.85
C VAL A 95 10.61 -0.26 3.40
N SER A 96 10.79 0.61 4.39
CA SER A 96 12.02 0.70 5.16
C SER A 96 11.91 -0.11 6.45
N GLU A 97 13.04 -0.49 7.03
CA GLU A 97 13.11 -1.03 8.39
C GLU A 97 12.69 0.01 9.45
#